data_AF-A0A967JZQ6-F1
#
_entry.id   AF-A0A967JZQ6-F1
#
_cell.length_a   1.000
_cell.length_b   1.000
_cell.length_c   1.000
_cell.angle_alpha   90.00
_cell.angle_beta   90.00
_cell.angle_gamma   90.00
#
_symmetry.space_group_name_H-M   'P 1'
#
loop_
_entity.id
_entity.type
_entity.pdbx_description
1 polymer ?
#
loop_
_entity_poly.entity_id
_entity_poly.type
_entity_poly.pdbx_seq_one_letter_code
_entity_poly.pdbx_strand_id
1 'polypeptide(L)'
;MEEAESLLQGDCVGHNYLGFYRQAMDVCLRLERLDEVDRYATALETYTSAEPLPRPDFDVARGRALAAFGRGERGDALRLEIERLHAEAGRIGISWSVPALADALSAWPQ
;
A
#
# COMPACT_ATOMS: atom_id res chain seq x y z
N MET A 1 -16.07 -19.64 -26.83
CA MET A 1 -16.77 -19.97 -25.58
C MET A 1 -16.22 -21.30 -25.13
N GLU A 2 -15.95 -21.42 -23.83
CA GLU A 2 -15.48 -22.63 -23.14
C GLU A 2 -14.00 -22.95 -23.37
N GLU A 3 -13.15 -22.63 -22.36
CA GLU A 3 -11.97 -23.43 -21.93
C GLU A 3 -11.01 -22.68 -20.99
N ALA A 4 -11.26 -21.42 -20.62
CA ALA A 4 -10.37 -20.68 -19.70
C ALA A 4 -10.91 -20.48 -18.27
N GLU A 5 -12.11 -20.98 -17.93
CA GLU A 5 -12.79 -20.60 -16.66
C GLU A 5 -12.78 -21.69 -15.57
N SER A 6 -12.22 -22.87 -15.82
CA SER A 6 -12.29 -23.96 -14.82
C SER A 6 -11.05 -24.12 -13.93
N LEU A 7 -10.05 -23.22 -13.99
CA LEU A 7 -8.86 -23.28 -13.12
C LEU A 7 -8.81 -22.18 -12.04
N LEU A 8 -9.92 -21.49 -11.79
CA LEU A 8 -10.02 -20.45 -10.75
C LEU A 8 -10.96 -20.82 -9.61
N GLN A 9 -11.25 -22.12 -9.44
CA GLN A 9 -11.90 -22.61 -8.24
C GLN A 9 -10.87 -22.89 -7.13
N GLY A 10 -10.77 -21.94 -6.20
CA GLY A 10 -10.18 -22.19 -4.89
C GLY A 10 -9.81 -20.88 -4.21
N ASP A 11 -10.69 -20.32 -3.38
CA ASP A 11 -10.42 -19.32 -2.33
C ASP A 11 -9.57 -18.06 -2.68
N CYS A 12 -9.25 -17.83 -3.95
CA CYS A 12 -8.19 -16.92 -4.38
C CYS A 12 -8.69 -15.57 -4.94
N VAL A 13 -9.99 -15.30 -4.95
CA VAL A 13 -10.51 -14.06 -5.54
C VAL A 13 -10.20 -12.84 -4.66
N GLY A 14 -10.37 -12.97 -3.33
CA GLY A 14 -9.99 -11.92 -2.38
C GLY A 14 -8.47 -11.68 -2.33
N HIS A 15 -7.67 -12.75 -2.39
CA HIS A 15 -6.21 -12.65 -2.43
C HIS A 15 -5.71 -12.06 -3.75
N ASN A 16 -6.40 -12.31 -4.87
CA ASN A 16 -6.07 -11.72 -6.16
C ASN A 16 -6.45 -10.23 -6.19
N TYR A 17 -7.61 -9.84 -5.64
CA TYR A 17 -8.05 -8.44 -5.65
C TYR A 17 -7.26 -7.55 -4.66
N LEU A 18 -7.09 -7.99 -3.42
CA LEU A 18 -6.26 -7.28 -2.43
C LEU A 18 -4.77 -7.27 -2.86
N GLY A 19 -4.29 -8.40 -3.39
CA GLY A 19 -2.95 -8.52 -3.94
C GLY A 19 -2.71 -7.59 -5.13
N PHE A 20 -3.72 -7.43 -6.00
CA PHE A 20 -3.68 -6.53 -7.14
C PHE A 20 -3.50 -5.07 -6.72
N TYR A 21 -4.33 -4.54 -5.81
CA TYR A 21 -4.22 -3.14 -5.40
C TYR A 21 -2.87 -2.82 -4.78
N ARG A 22 -2.37 -3.72 -3.93
CA ARG A 22 -1.06 -3.59 -3.32
C ARG A 22 0.05 -3.52 -4.36
N GLN A 23 0.06 -4.46 -5.31
CA GLN A 23 1.05 -4.46 -6.40
C GLN A 23 0.92 -3.24 -7.31
N ALA A 24 -0.32 -2.83 -7.62
CA ALA A 24 -0.59 -1.65 -8.42
C ALA A 24 -0.07 -0.37 -7.75
N MET A 25 -0.32 -0.19 -6.45
CA MET A 25 0.23 0.92 -5.67
C MET A 25 1.77 0.89 -5.67
N ASP A 26 2.40 -0.26 -5.46
CA ASP A 26 3.87 -0.37 -5.50
C ASP A 26 4.47 -0.04 -6.87
N VAL A 27 3.83 -0.47 -7.95
CA VAL A 27 4.23 -0.09 -9.32
C VAL A 27 4.09 1.42 -9.51
N CYS A 28 2.97 2.00 -9.10
CA CYS A 28 2.72 3.43 -9.23
C CYS A 28 3.70 4.27 -8.41
N LEU A 29 4.03 3.86 -7.18
CA LEU A 29 5.05 4.50 -6.34
C LEU A 29 6.42 4.50 -7.04
N ARG A 30 6.86 3.37 -7.60
CA ARG A 30 8.14 3.28 -8.33
C ARG A 30 8.19 4.09 -9.61
N LEU A 31 7.03 4.32 -10.24
CA LEU A 31 6.90 5.11 -11.46
C LEU A 31 6.53 6.57 -11.18
N GLU A 32 6.53 6.99 -9.91
CA GLU A 32 6.12 8.34 -9.47
C GLU A 32 4.72 8.75 -9.96
N ARG A 33 3.83 7.77 -10.16
CA ARG A 33 2.42 7.98 -10.56
C ARG A 33 1.55 8.18 -9.32
N LEU A 34 1.81 9.25 -8.58
CA LEU A 34 1.28 9.44 -7.22
C LEU A 34 -0.26 9.55 -7.18
N ASP A 35 -0.87 10.17 -8.18
CA ASP A 35 -2.35 10.23 -8.29
C ASP A 35 -2.99 8.85 -8.45
N GLU A 36 -2.31 7.92 -9.12
CA GLU A 36 -2.79 6.54 -9.27
C GLU A 36 -2.67 5.76 -7.96
N VAL A 37 -1.67 6.07 -7.13
CA VAL A 37 -1.55 5.49 -5.80
C VAL A 37 -2.78 5.85 -4.98
N ASP A 38 -3.17 7.14 -4.96
CA ASP A 38 -4.36 7.60 -4.25
C ASP A 38 -5.65 6.96 -4.79
N ARG A 39 -5.76 6.79 -6.11
CA ARG A 39 -6.89 6.10 -6.74
C ARG A 39 -7.00 4.64 -6.32
N TYR A 40 -5.88 3.90 -6.34
CA TYR A 40 -5.87 2.49 -5.92
C TYR A 40 -6.08 2.33 -4.42
N ALA A 41 -5.52 3.23 -3.60
CA ALA A 41 -5.75 3.27 -2.16
C ALA A 41 -7.24 3.47 -1.84
N THR A 42 -7.89 4.43 -2.49
CA THR A 42 -9.33 4.69 -2.32
C THR A 42 -10.19 3.50 -2.78
N ALA A 43 -9.82 2.86 -3.88
CA ALA A 43 -10.54 1.69 -4.37
C ALA A 43 -10.39 0.47 -3.43
N LEU A 44 -9.21 0.26 -2.86
CA LEU A 44 -8.96 -0.78 -1.86
C LEU A 44 -9.76 -0.52 -0.57
N GLU A 45 -9.70 0.70 -0.05
CA GLU A 45 -10.45 1.16 1.13
C GLU A 45 -11.97 0.99 0.93
N THR A 46 -12.47 1.32 -0.27
CA THR A 46 -13.88 1.12 -0.61
C THR A 46 -14.24 -0.37 -0.64
N TYR A 47 -13.38 -1.21 -1.21
CA TYR A 47 -13.60 -2.65 -1.30
C TYR A 47 -13.65 -3.32 0.08
N THR A 48 -12.83 -2.85 1.03
CA THR A 48 -12.78 -3.38 2.41
C THR A 48 -13.68 -2.63 3.38
N SER A 49 -14.47 -1.65 2.93
CA SER A 49 -15.30 -0.83 3.82
C SER A 49 -16.35 -1.64 4.61
N ALA A 50 -16.87 -2.73 4.04
CA ALA A 50 -17.84 -3.60 4.70
C ALA A 50 -17.21 -4.50 5.77
N GLU A 51 -15.92 -4.82 5.62
CA GLU A 51 -15.14 -5.62 6.57
C GLU A 51 -13.72 -5.06 6.61
N PRO A 52 -13.43 -4.08 7.48
CA PRO A 52 -12.10 -3.50 7.60
C PRO A 52 -11.09 -4.56 8.03
N LEU A 53 -10.02 -4.70 7.24
CA LEU A 53 -8.99 -5.70 7.45
C LEU A 53 -7.67 -4.99 7.77
N PRO A 54 -6.93 -5.39 8.82
CA PRO A 54 -5.71 -4.70 9.25
C PRO A 54 -4.63 -4.54 8.17
N ARG A 55 -4.55 -5.51 7.24
CA ARG A 55 -3.52 -5.51 6.19
C ARG A 55 -3.85 -4.57 5.03
N PRO A 56 -5.05 -4.59 4.43
CA PRO A 56 -5.49 -3.56 3.49
C PRO A 56 -5.41 -2.14 4.03
N ASP A 57 -5.78 -1.92 5.30
CA ASP A 57 -5.68 -0.60 5.93
C ASP A 57 -4.23 -0.12 5.99
N PHE A 58 -3.30 -1.03 6.31
CA PHE A 58 -1.86 -0.75 6.25
C PHE A 58 -1.40 -0.42 4.82
N ASP A 59 -1.81 -1.20 3.81
CA ASP A 59 -1.42 -0.99 2.42
C ASP A 59 -1.93 0.38 1.91
N VAL A 60 -3.15 0.77 2.28
CA VAL A 60 -3.74 2.10 1.98
C VAL A 60 -2.95 3.22 2.65
N ALA A 61 -2.71 3.12 3.97
CA ALA A 61 -1.99 4.14 4.72
C ALA A 61 -0.55 4.33 4.21
N ARG A 62 0.15 3.23 3.92
CA ARG A 62 1.48 3.25 3.30
C ARG A 62 1.47 3.91 1.93
N GLY A 63 0.53 3.54 1.07
CA GLY A 63 0.40 4.13 -0.26
C GLY A 63 0.25 5.65 -0.19
N ARG A 64 -0.68 6.13 0.62
CA ARG A 64 -0.96 7.57 0.80
C ARG A 64 0.25 8.32 1.39
N ALA A 65 0.89 7.79 2.42
CA ALA A 65 2.05 8.42 3.05
C ALA A 65 3.24 8.54 2.08
N LEU A 66 3.54 7.48 1.34
CA LEU A 66 4.62 7.50 0.34
C LEU A 66 4.26 8.39 -0.86
N ALA A 67 2.98 8.48 -1.23
CA ALA A 67 2.52 9.41 -2.26
C ALA A 67 2.70 10.87 -1.83
N ALA A 68 2.28 11.24 -0.62
CA ALA A 68 2.51 12.56 -0.03
C ALA A 68 4.02 12.91 0.02
N PHE A 69 4.84 11.96 0.46
CA PHE A 69 6.29 12.11 0.44
C PHE A 69 6.84 12.32 -0.99
N GLY A 70 6.38 11.54 -1.97
CA GLY A 70 6.75 11.71 -3.38
C GLY A 70 6.37 13.09 -3.95
N ARG A 71 5.28 13.70 -3.46
CA ARG A 71 4.86 15.06 -3.85
C ARG A 71 5.70 16.17 -3.20
N GLY A 72 6.65 15.81 -2.34
CA GLY A 72 7.54 16.76 -1.65
C GLY A 72 7.04 17.22 -0.28
N GLU A 73 5.97 16.61 0.25
CA GLU A 73 5.53 16.92 1.62
C GLU A 73 6.58 16.46 2.63
N ARG A 74 6.95 17.33 3.58
CA ARG A 74 8.00 17.06 4.58
C ARG A 74 7.61 17.45 6.01
N GLY A 75 6.31 17.62 6.28
CA GLY A 75 5.82 18.00 7.60
C GLY A 75 6.02 16.91 8.65
N ASP A 76 6.09 17.30 9.93
CA ASP A 76 6.29 16.38 11.05
C ASP A 76 5.20 15.31 11.15
N ALA A 77 3.95 15.64 10.82
CA ALA A 77 2.86 14.69 10.82
C ALA A 77 3.10 13.53 9.84
N LEU A 78 3.64 13.84 8.65
CA LEU A 78 3.97 12.82 7.66
C LEU A 78 5.17 11.98 8.10
N ARG A 79 6.20 12.60 8.67
CA ARG A 79 7.35 11.89 9.24
C ARG A 79 6.90 10.87 10.29
N LEU A 80 6.11 11.31 11.27
CA LEU A 80 5.58 10.46 12.34
C LEU A 80 4.72 9.31 11.80
N GLU A 81 3.92 9.56 10.76
CA GLU A 81 3.13 8.51 10.14
C GLU A 81 4.00 7.47 9.42
N ILE A 82 5.04 7.89 8.68
CA ILE A 82 5.97 6.97 8.05
C ILE A 82 6.76 6.17 9.10
N GLU A 83 7.16 6.78 10.23
CA GLU A 83 7.79 6.08 11.35
C GLU A 83 6.86 5.02 11.96
N ARG A 84 5.60 5.38 12.20
CA ARG A 84 4.56 4.46 12.71
C ARG A 84 4.36 3.29 11.75
N LEU A 85 4.26 3.55 10.45
CA LEU A 85 4.11 2.52 9.41
C LEU A 85 5.34 1.62 9.31
N HIS A 86 6.55 2.17 9.43
CA HIS A 86 7.78 1.40 9.43
C HIS A 86 7.85 0.44 10.63
N ALA A 87 7.50 0.91 11.83
CA ALA A 87 7.42 0.07 13.03
C ALA A 87 6.34 -1.01 12.90
N GLU A 88 5.17 -0.62 12.36
CA GLU A 88 4.05 -1.53 12.14
C GLU A 88 4.42 -2.65 11.16
N ALA A 89 5.07 -2.33 10.03
CA ALA A 89 5.54 -3.30 9.05
C ALA A 89 6.42 -4.40 9.68
N GLY A 90 7.28 -4.02 10.62
CA GLY A 90 8.09 -4.96 11.41
C GLY A 90 7.24 -5.84 12.33
N ARG A 91 6.24 -5.27 13.02
CA ARG A 91 5.33 -5.98 13.93
C ARG A 91 4.48 -7.04 13.22
N ILE A 92 3.99 -6.73 12.02
CA ILE A 92 3.11 -7.63 11.24
C ILE A 92 3.87 -8.51 10.24
N GLY A 93 5.21 -8.44 10.21
CA GLY A 93 6.06 -9.32 9.41
C GLY A 93 6.05 -9.03 7.91
N ILE A 94 5.81 -7.79 7.49
CA ILE A 94 5.68 -7.38 6.08
C ILE A 94 6.99 -6.77 5.59
N SER A 95 7.98 -7.64 5.32
CA SER A 95 9.36 -7.24 4.98
C SER A 95 9.52 -6.45 3.67
N TRP A 96 8.69 -6.68 2.66
CA TRP A 96 8.80 -6.01 1.36
C TRP A 96 8.47 -4.51 1.40
N SER A 97 7.72 -4.08 2.42
CA SER A 97 7.26 -2.69 2.56
C SER A 97 8.29 -1.77 3.23
N VAL A 98 9.22 -2.36 3.97
CA VAL A 98 10.20 -1.69 4.84
C VAL A 98 11.18 -0.79 4.07
N PRO A 99 11.79 -1.20 2.94
CA PRO A 99 12.81 -0.38 2.28
C PRO A 99 12.30 1.00 1.86
N ALA A 100 11.13 1.09 1.22
CA ALA A 100 10.58 2.37 0.77
C ALA A 100 10.24 3.33 1.93
N LEU A 101 9.81 2.77 3.08
CA LEU A 101 9.54 3.57 4.27
C LEU A 101 10.85 4.05 4.92
N ALA A 102 11.86 3.18 5.02
CA ALA A 102 13.18 3.54 5.54
C ALA A 102 13.88 4.59 4.66
N ASP A 103 13.81 4.43 3.34
CA ASP A 103 14.35 5.40 2.37
C ASP A 103 13.69 6.77 2.54
N ALA A 104 12.36 6.81 2.71
CA ALA A 104 11.67 8.07 2.97
C ALA A 104 12.13 8.73 4.28
N LEU A 105 12.30 7.95 5.35
CA LEU A 105 12.77 8.47 6.66
C LEU A 105 14.19 9.05 6.58
N SER A 106 15.05 8.52 5.70
CA SER A 106 16.41 9.02 5.51
C SER A 106 16.47 10.47 4.98
N ALA A 107 15.37 10.99 4.44
CA ALA A 107 15.28 12.36 3.95
C ALA A 107 15.10 13.40 5.07
N TRP A 108 14.78 13.00 6.30
CA TRP A 108 14.74 13.90 7.45
C TRP A 108 16.03 13.80 8.27
N PRO A 109 16.60 14.93 8.71
CA PRO A 109 17.72 14.91 9.65
C PRO A 109 17.27 14.30 10.99
N GLN A 110 18.13 13.44 11.55
CA GLN A 110 17.96 12.84 12.88
C GLN A 110 18.13 13.87 13.99
#